data_AF-A0A6A4AMY1-F1
#
_entry.id   AF-A0A6A4AMY1-F1
#
_cell.length_a   1.000
_cell.length_b   1.000
_cell.length_c   1.000
_cell.angle_alpha   90.00
_cell.angle_beta   90.00
_cell.angle_gamma   90.00
#
_symmetry.space_group_name_H-M   'P 1'
#
loop_
_entity.id
_entity.type
_entity.pdbx_description
1 polymer ?
#
loop_
_entity_poly.entity_id
_entity_poly.type
_entity_poly.pdbx_seq_one_letter_code
_entity_poly.pdbx_strand_id
1 'polypeptide(L)' 'MKLENPPMLASELTSLPVTIWRRFARDLHDGRIEQICILSDVERMKCEAEELKQLVAEGVDEQSWDSLKSSPFYEVLRE' A
#
# COMPACT_ATOMS: atom_id res chain seq x y z
N MET A 1 26.82 -14.11 3.64
CA MET A 1 26.05 -14.23 4.89
C MET A 1 24.61 -14.53 4.52
N LYS A 2 23.97 -15.55 5.10
CA LYS A 2 22.50 -15.69 5.04
C LYS A 2 21.92 -14.82 6.14
N LEU A 3 21.07 -13.85 5.80
CA LEU A 3 20.25 -13.16 6.79
C LEU A 3 19.18 -14.16 7.23
N GLU A 4 19.05 -14.44 8.53
CA GLU A 4 18.08 -15.43 9.03
C GLU A 4 16.63 -15.02 8.71
N ASN A 5 16.35 -13.73 8.46
CA ASN A 5 15.06 -13.22 7.98
C ASN A 5 15.27 -11.94 7.15
N PRO A 6 15.47 -12.02 5.82
CA PRO A 6 15.57 -10.84 4.97
C PRO A 6 14.22 -10.12 4.86
N PRO A 7 14.19 -8.77 4.87
CA PRO A 7 12.97 -8.03 4.59
C PRO A 7 12.40 -8.46 3.23
N MET A 8 11.13 -8.83 3.18
CA MET A 8 10.47 -9.27 1.95
C MET A 8 9.75 -8.12 1.25
N LEU A 9 9.42 -7.04 1.98
CA LEU A 9 8.70 -5.89 1.45
C LEU A 9 9.52 -4.60 1.54
N ALA A 10 9.25 -3.67 0.63
CA ALA A 10 9.85 -2.33 0.66
C ALA A 10 9.49 -1.55 1.94
N SER A 11 8.28 -1.78 2.47
CA SER A 11 7.82 -1.22 3.75
C SER A 11 8.54 -1.81 4.97
N GLU A 12 8.96 -3.08 4.90
CA GLU A 12 9.78 -3.70 5.94
C GLU A 12 11.19 -3.11 5.94
N LEU A 13 11.76 -2.84 4.76
CA LEU A 13 13.05 -2.15 4.62
C LEU A 13 13.04 -0.77 5.27
N THR A 14 11.97 0.02 5.10
CA THR A 14 11.86 1.38 5.65
C THR A 14 11.46 1.41 7.13
N SER A 15 10.91 0.32 7.67
CA SER A 15 10.54 0.18 9.09
C SER A 15 11.56 -0.59 9.93
N LEU A 16 12.67 -1.02 9.32
CA LEU A 16 13.77 -1.67 10.05
C LEU A 16 14.24 -0.78 11.21
N PRO A 17 14.45 -1.36 12.41
CA PRO A 17 15.12 -0.66 13.48
C PRO A 17 16.42 -0.05 12.96
N VAL A 18 16.72 1.19 13.35
CA VAL A 18 17.87 1.97 12.85
C VAL A 18 19.19 1.19 12.92
N THR A 19 19.33 0.29 13.90
CA THR A 19 20.49 -0.60 14.07
C THR A 19 20.63 -1.63 12.95
N ILE A 20 19.52 -2.20 12.47
CA ILE A 20 19.50 -3.16 11.36
C ILE A 20 19.70 -2.44 10.02
N TRP A 21 19.06 -1.29 9.81
CA TRP A 21 19.28 -0.48 8.60
C TRP A 21 20.75 -0.06 8.44
N ARG A 22 21.39 0.39 9.53
CA ARG A 22 22.83 0.75 9.49
C ARG A 22 23.73 -0.42 9.11
N ARG A 23 23.41 -1.64 9.55
CA ARG A 23 24.18 -2.83 9.17
C ARG A 23 23.93 -3.19 7.71
N PHE A 24 22.67 -3.22 7.29
CA PHE A 24 22.27 -3.50 5.92
C PHE A 24 22.91 -2.53 4.91
N ALA A 25 22.89 -1.23 5.20
CA ALA A 25 23.52 -0.20 4.36
C ALA A 25 25.04 -0.36 4.26
N ARG A 26 25.72 -0.75 5.36
CA ARG A 26 27.16 -1.07 5.31
C ARG A 26 27.45 -2.32 4.50
N ASP A 27 26.64 -3.35 4.64
CA ASP A 27 26.81 -4.60 3.88
C ASP A 27 26.60 -4.38 2.37
N LEU A 28 25.69 -3.50 1.98
CA LEU A 28 25.55 -2.97 0.62
C LEU A 28 26.79 -2.21 0.15
N HIS A 29 27.25 -1.23 0.94
CA HIS A 29 28.38 -0.38 0.59
C HIS A 29 29.67 -1.19 0.39
N ASP A 30 29.90 -2.15 1.28
CA ASP A 30 31.11 -2.98 1.26
C ASP A 30 31.01 -4.11 0.22
N GLY A 31 29.94 -4.17 -0.58
CA GLY A 31 29.72 -5.18 -1.61
C GLY A 31 29.43 -6.57 -1.06
N ARG A 32 29.16 -6.72 0.25
CA ARG A 32 28.75 -8.00 0.85
C ARG A 32 27.34 -8.40 0.44
N ILE A 33 26.52 -7.42 0.06
CA ILE A 33 25.21 -7.60 -0.59
C ILE A 33 25.33 -7.01 -2.00
N GLU A 34 25.30 -7.88 -3.00
CA GLU A 34 25.50 -7.50 -4.40
C GLU A 34 24.19 -7.11 -5.09
N GLN A 35 23.07 -7.69 -4.65
CA GLN A 35 21.76 -7.48 -5.25
C GLN A 35 20.65 -7.50 -4.21
N ILE A 36 19.60 -6.73 -4.48
CA ILE A 36 18.34 -6.70 -3.72
C ILE A 36 17.22 -6.91 -4.74
N CYS A 37 16.34 -7.86 -4.46
CA CYS A 37 15.13 -8.10 -5.23
C CYS A 37 13.92 -7.76 -4.35
N ILE A 38 13.05 -6.88 -4.85
CA ILE A 38 11.77 -6.55 -4.20
C ILE A 38 10.70 -7.36 -4.92
N LEU A 39 10.08 -8.30 -4.21
CA LEU A 39 8.95 -9.06 -4.75
C LEU A 39 7.68 -8.24 -4.56
N SER A 40 7.10 -7.76 -5.65
CA SER A 40 5.75 -7.22 -5.63
C SER A 40 4.76 -8.31 -6.00
N ASP A 41 3.76 -8.52 -5.14
CA ASP A 41 2.69 -9.47 -5.40
C ASP A 41 1.64 -8.82 -6.31
N VAL A 42 2.02 -8.63 -7.58
CA VAL A 42 1.25 -7.86 -8.57
C VAL A 42 -0.13 -8.48 -8.79
N GLU A 43 -0.24 -9.81 -8.69
CA GLU A 43 -1.51 -10.53 -8.81
C GLU A 43 -2.44 -10.23 -7.63
N ARG A 44 -1.91 -10.20 -6.40
CA ARG A 44 -2.70 -9.85 -5.21
C ARG A 44 -3.17 -8.39 -5.26
N MET A 45 -2.31 -7.47 -5.68
CA MET A 45 -2.65 -6.05 -5.78
C MET A 45 -3.71 -5.78 -6.86
N LYS A 46 -3.74 -6.60 -7.91
CA LYS A 46 -4.78 -6.55 -8.94
C LYS A 46 -6.13 -6.98 -8.35
N CYS A 47 -6.17 -8.14 -7.70
CA CYS A 47 -7.38 -8.69 -7.07
C CYS A 47 -7.99 -7.74 -6.02
N GLU A 48 -7.17 -7.15 -5.14
CA GLU A 48 -7.60 -6.15 -4.16
C GLU A 48 -8.18 -4.89 -4.84
N ALA A 49 -7.62 -4.47 -5.97
CA ALA A 49 -8.13 -3.33 -6.73
C ALA A 49 -9.45 -3.64 -7.46
N GLU A 50 -9.66 -4.88 -7.93
CA GLU A 50 -10.94 -5.32 -8.47
C GLU A 50 -12.02 -5.46 -7.39
N GLU A 51 -11.67 -5.99 -6.21
CA GLU A 51 -12.57 -6.04 -5.04
C GLU A 51 -12.96 -4.64 -4.56
N LEU A 52 -12.00 -3.72 -4.48
CA LEU A 52 -12.29 -2.32 -4.15
C LEU A 52 -13.18 -1.65 -5.19
N LYS A 53 -13.01 -1.95 -6.48
CA LYS A 53 -13.92 -1.46 -7.54
C LYS A 53 -15.33 -2.02 -7.37
N GLN A 54 -15.48 -3.29 -6.99
CA GLN A 54 -16.78 -3.88 -6.68
C GLN A 54 -17.42 -3.23 -5.45
N LEU A 55 -16.67 -3.07 -4.36
CA LEU A 55 -17.16 -2.39 -3.15
C LEU A 55 -17.56 -0.94 -3.42
N VAL A 56 -16.82 -0.22 -4.28
CA VAL A 56 -17.17 1.14 -4.69
C VAL A 56 -18.42 1.12 -5.58
N ALA A 57 -18.58 0.15 -6.48
CA ALA A 57 -19.78 0.02 -7.31
C ALA A 57 -21.03 -0.33 -6.47
N GLU A 58 -20.87 -1.21 -5.48
CA GLU A 58 -21.95 -1.61 -4.56
C GLU A 58 -22.31 -0.49 -3.57
N GLY A 59 -21.33 0.23 -3.02
CA GLY A 59 -21.57 1.34 -2.09
C GLY A 59 -22.15 2.61 -2.72
N VAL A 60 -22.00 2.78 -4.04
CA VAL A 60 -22.60 3.90 -4.78
C VAL A 60 -24.10 3.67 -5.05
N ASP A 61 -24.58 2.42 -5.01
CA ASP A 61 -26.01 2.12 -5.20
C ASP A 61 -26.84 2.37 -3.92
N GLU A 62 -26.19 2.36 -2.74
CA GLU A 62 -26.85 2.60 -1.45
C GLU A 62 -26.83 4.05 -0.98
N GLN A 63 -25.83 4.84 -1.40
CA GLN A 63 -25.94 6.30 -1.38
C GLN A 63 -26.56 6.78 -2.68
N SER A 64 -27.85 6.48 -2.85
CA SER A 64 -28.66 7.03 -3.93
C SER A 64 -28.40 8.53 -4.05
N TRP A 65 -28.12 9.00 -5.26
CA TRP A 65 -28.03 10.42 -5.61
C TRP A 65 -29.24 11.23 -5.11
N ASP A 66 -30.38 10.58 -4.87
CA ASP A 66 -31.56 11.21 -4.29
C ASP A 66 -31.46 11.42 -2.77
N SER A 67 -30.75 10.56 -2.03
CA SER A 67 -30.39 10.82 -0.62
C SER A 67 -29.48 12.03 -0.51
N LEU A 68 -28.50 12.16 -1.42
CA LEU A 68 -27.65 13.33 -1.53
C LEU A 68 -28.45 14.60 -1.83
N LYS A 69 -29.39 14.57 -2.77
CA LYS A 69 -30.28 15.71 -3.08
C LYS A 69 -31.22 16.07 -1.92
N SER A 70 -31.60 15.11 -1.09
CA SER A 70 -32.46 15.33 0.08
C SER A 70 -31.72 15.89 1.30
N SER A 71 -30.39 15.87 1.28
CA SER A 71 -29.56 16.39 2.36
C SER A 71 -29.63 17.93 2.39
N PRO A 72 -29.82 18.56 3.57
CA PRO A 72 -29.81 20.01 3.72
C PRO A 72 -28.52 20.69 3.23
N PHE A 73 -27.44 19.92 3.12
CA PHE A 73 -26.13 20.37 2.67
C PHE A 73 -26.00 20.46 1.14
N TYR A 74 -26.92 19.86 0.37
CA TYR A 74 -26.81 19.82 -1.08
C TYR A 74 -27.03 21.19 -1.74
N GLU A 75 -27.92 22.01 -1.20
CA GLU A 75 -28.15 23.38 -1.68
C GLU A 75 -26.93 24.28 -1.41
N VAL A 76 -26.23 24.07 -0.30
CA VAL A 76 -25.03 24.84 0.08
C VAL A 76 -23.83 24.54 -0.83
N LEU A 77 -23.76 23.33 -1.38
CA LEU A 77 -22.65 22.90 -2.26
C LEU A 77 -22.89 23.22 -3.74
N ARG A 78 -24.06 23.74 -4.10
CA ARG A 78 -24.42 24.09 -5.48
C ARG A 78 -24.03 25.53 -5.85
N GLU A 79 -23.88 26.42 -4.88
CA GLU A 79 -23.35 27.78 -5.05
C GLU A 79 -21.83 27.80 -5.26
#